data_AF-A0A7C6Z001-F1
#
_entry.id   AF-A0A7C6Z001-F1
#
_cell.length_a   1.000
_cell.length_b   1.000
_cell.length_c   1.000
_cell.angle_alpha   90.00
_cell.angle_beta   90.00
_cell.angle_gamma   90.00
#
_symmetry.space_group_name_H-M   'P 1'
#
loop_
_entity.id
_entity.type
_entity.pdbx_description
1 polymer ?
#
loop_
_entity_poly.entity_id
_entity_poly.type
_entity_poly.pdbx_seq_one_letter_code
_entity_poly.pdbx_strand_id
1 'polypeptide(L)'
;DVFLQKLKSYGIESTDRIIKLAIYNISSHFQEMLITTDNIQDDIIEHITISLTAIEVLGSWKIEKAVMPLIGLLQRIPIIIYDEGIMDDLDKRKKDDIDGYKEMYRTNIRDALVSIGSSAIQPLIEILEITVGYNENHEYMLMALAEIGRENRSDRIYGTLKNVFLDIDNKIVGSSCLGVYGDGRAVTTLRGYVKKNLNNLDRETFYEIKKAVEDLGGNMDDIKFHTSLDSRLH
;
A
#
# COMPACT_ATOMS: atom_id res chain seq x y z
N ASP A 1 -24.00 -1.16 13.99
CA ASP A 1 -25.12 -0.93 13.06
C ASP A 1 -25.96 -2.21 12.92
N VAL A 2 -27.26 -2.12 13.20
CA VAL A 2 -28.21 -3.25 13.15
C VAL A 2 -28.50 -3.68 11.70
N PHE A 3 -28.44 -2.76 10.75
CA PHE A 3 -28.67 -3.05 9.33
C PHE A 3 -27.56 -3.93 8.76
N LEU A 4 -26.29 -3.61 9.04
CA LEU A 4 -25.15 -4.41 8.58
C LEU A 4 -25.15 -5.82 9.19
N GLN A 5 -25.51 -5.97 10.46
CA GLN A 5 -25.64 -7.30 11.09
C GLN A 5 -26.75 -8.13 10.45
N LYS A 6 -27.88 -7.49 10.10
CA LYS A 6 -28.98 -8.14 9.39
C LYS A 6 -28.58 -8.51 7.96
N LEU A 7 -27.84 -7.66 7.25
CA LEU A 7 -27.32 -8.00 5.93
C LEU A 7 -26.35 -9.20 5.97
N LYS A 8 -25.46 -9.25 6.97
CA LYS A 8 -24.57 -10.40 7.19
C LYS A 8 -25.35 -11.70 7.44
N SER A 9 -26.53 -11.63 8.06
CA SER A 9 -27.38 -12.80 8.34
C SER A 9 -27.99 -13.47 7.10
N TYR A 10 -28.03 -12.79 5.96
CA TYR A 10 -28.47 -13.39 4.68
C TYR A 10 -27.38 -14.26 4.03
N GLY A 11 -26.19 -14.35 4.63
CA GLY A 11 -25.20 -15.38 4.32
C GLY A 11 -24.41 -15.15 3.02
N ILE A 12 -24.12 -16.24 2.32
CA ILE A 12 -23.16 -16.29 1.20
C ILE A 12 -23.61 -15.43 0.02
N GLU A 13 -24.92 -15.38 -0.29
CA GLU A 13 -25.43 -14.60 -1.42
C GLU A 13 -25.20 -13.10 -1.24
N SER A 14 -25.42 -12.58 -0.04
CA SER A 14 -25.14 -11.17 0.28
C SER A 14 -23.65 -10.87 0.20
N THR A 15 -22.81 -11.80 0.64
CA THR A 15 -21.35 -11.67 0.56
C THR A 15 -20.89 -11.59 -0.89
N ASP A 16 -21.40 -12.45 -1.77
CA ASP A 16 -21.05 -12.47 -3.19
C ASP A 16 -21.51 -11.21 -3.92
N ARG A 17 -22.67 -10.66 -3.54
CA ARG A 17 -23.15 -9.37 -4.08
C ARG A 17 -22.25 -8.21 -3.64
N ILE A 18 -21.81 -8.18 -2.38
CA ILE A 18 -20.90 -7.12 -1.90
C ILE A 18 -19.54 -7.23 -2.57
N ILE A 19 -18.99 -8.44 -2.73
CA ILE A 19 -17.74 -8.65 -3.48
C ILE A 19 -17.90 -8.12 -4.91
N LYS A 20 -19.02 -8.41 -5.58
CA LYS A 20 -19.30 -7.87 -6.90
C LYS A 20 -19.30 -6.34 -6.89
N LEU A 21 -20.03 -5.70 -5.98
CA LEU A 21 -20.07 -4.23 -5.87
C LEU A 21 -18.68 -3.63 -5.64
N ALA A 22 -17.85 -4.26 -4.81
CA ALA A 22 -16.49 -3.81 -4.49
C ALA A 22 -15.51 -3.87 -5.68
N ILE A 23 -15.72 -4.76 -6.66
CA ILE A 23 -14.78 -4.97 -7.77
C ILE A 23 -15.34 -4.56 -9.13
N TYR A 24 -16.62 -4.18 -9.19
CA TYR A 24 -17.33 -3.95 -10.45
C TYR A 24 -16.78 -2.72 -11.18
N ASN A 25 -16.38 -2.91 -12.44
CA ASN A 25 -16.10 -1.85 -13.42
C ASN A 25 -15.06 -0.78 -13.03
N ILE A 26 -14.23 -0.99 -12.01
CA ILE A 26 -13.27 0.04 -11.55
C ILE A 26 -12.31 0.48 -12.67
N SER A 27 -11.84 -0.46 -13.49
CA SER A 27 -10.98 -0.12 -14.64
C SER A 27 -11.69 0.72 -15.70
N SER A 28 -12.99 0.49 -15.94
CA SER A 28 -13.74 1.31 -16.90
C SER A 28 -14.04 2.68 -16.31
N HIS A 29 -14.37 2.80 -15.02
CA HIS A 29 -14.57 4.10 -14.37
C HIS A 29 -13.30 4.96 -14.44
N PHE A 30 -12.11 4.40 -14.15
CA PHE A 30 -10.87 5.16 -14.31
C PHE A 30 -10.59 5.56 -15.77
N GLN A 31 -10.93 4.73 -16.74
CA GLN A 31 -10.80 5.08 -18.17
C GLN A 31 -11.78 6.18 -18.58
N GLU A 32 -13.04 6.10 -18.15
CA GLU A 32 -14.07 7.11 -18.38
C GLU A 32 -13.68 8.44 -17.74
N MET A 33 -13.16 8.41 -16.51
CA MET A 33 -12.58 9.58 -15.85
C MET A 33 -11.42 10.15 -16.66
N LEU A 34 -10.58 9.36 -17.33
CA LEU A 34 -9.48 9.89 -18.13
C LEU A 34 -9.97 10.55 -19.42
N ILE A 35 -11.02 10.01 -20.07
CA ILE A 35 -11.48 10.43 -21.40
C ILE A 35 -12.48 11.60 -21.36
N THR A 36 -13.22 11.78 -20.26
CA THR A 36 -14.21 12.88 -20.11
C THR A 36 -13.55 14.26 -20.17
N THR A 37 -14.00 15.18 -21.01
CA THR A 37 -13.37 16.52 -21.12
C THR A 37 -13.81 17.52 -20.04
N ASP A 38 -14.90 17.21 -19.36
CA ASP A 38 -15.51 18.04 -18.30
C ASP A 38 -15.21 17.48 -16.90
N ASN A 39 -15.88 18.01 -15.87
CA ASN A 39 -15.85 17.45 -14.51
C ASN A 39 -16.27 15.97 -14.51
N ILE A 40 -15.75 15.21 -13.54
CA ILE A 40 -16.14 13.81 -13.32
C ILE A 40 -17.66 13.75 -13.11
N GLN A 41 -18.32 12.85 -13.83
CA GLN A 41 -19.78 12.74 -13.80
C GLN A 41 -20.27 12.19 -12.45
N ASP A 42 -21.41 12.69 -11.98
CA ASP A 42 -21.97 12.32 -10.67
C ASP A 42 -22.23 10.81 -10.51
N ASP A 43 -22.61 10.13 -11.60
CA ASP A 43 -22.83 8.68 -11.63
C ASP A 43 -21.53 7.89 -11.43
N ILE A 44 -20.42 8.35 -12.01
CA ILE A 44 -19.09 7.78 -11.76
C ILE A 44 -18.71 7.92 -10.29
N ILE A 45 -18.95 9.09 -9.69
CA ILE A 45 -18.68 9.36 -8.28
C ILE A 45 -19.53 8.44 -7.38
N GLU A 46 -20.82 8.26 -7.72
CA GLU A 46 -21.72 7.35 -7.01
C GLU A 46 -21.20 5.91 -7.08
N HIS A 47 -20.80 5.43 -8.26
CA HIS A 47 -20.24 4.09 -8.43
C HIS A 47 -18.95 3.88 -7.62
N ILE A 48 -18.06 4.86 -7.60
CA ILE A 48 -16.84 4.82 -6.77
C ILE A 48 -17.21 4.74 -5.28
N THR A 49 -18.17 5.56 -4.84
CA THR A 49 -18.61 5.60 -3.44
C THR A 49 -19.21 4.27 -3.01
N ILE A 50 -20.08 3.67 -3.84
CA ILE A 50 -20.66 2.34 -3.59
C ILE A 50 -19.57 1.28 -3.47
N SER A 51 -18.58 1.32 -4.35
CA SER A 51 -17.47 0.37 -4.36
C SER A 51 -16.58 0.48 -3.13
N LEU A 52 -16.16 1.70 -2.76
CA LEU A 52 -15.37 1.97 -1.55
C LEU A 52 -16.10 1.53 -0.29
N THR A 53 -17.40 1.82 -0.20
CA THR A 53 -18.25 1.37 0.91
C THR A 53 -18.34 -0.16 0.96
N ALA A 54 -18.46 -0.83 -0.18
CA ALA A 54 -18.47 -2.29 -0.24
C ALA A 54 -17.15 -2.89 0.27
N ILE A 55 -16.01 -2.30 -0.08
CA ILE A 55 -14.68 -2.73 0.41
C ILE A 55 -14.62 -2.61 1.95
N GLU A 56 -15.04 -1.48 2.51
CA GLU A 56 -15.08 -1.26 3.97
C GLU A 56 -15.96 -2.28 4.69
N VAL A 57 -17.12 -2.61 4.11
CA VAL A 57 -18.03 -3.63 4.65
C VAL A 57 -17.39 -5.01 4.63
N LEU A 58 -16.69 -5.39 3.55
CA LEU A 58 -15.98 -6.68 3.47
C LEU A 58 -14.91 -6.81 4.56
N GLY A 59 -14.14 -5.74 4.80
CA GLY A 59 -13.17 -5.65 5.88
C GLY A 59 -13.81 -5.77 7.26
N SER A 60 -14.81 -4.93 7.52
CA SER A 60 -15.55 -4.88 8.79
C SER A 60 -16.22 -6.22 9.14
N TRP A 61 -16.70 -6.94 8.13
CA TRP A 61 -17.33 -8.26 8.32
C TRP A 61 -16.33 -9.42 8.36
N LYS A 62 -15.04 -9.14 8.12
CA LYS A 62 -13.94 -10.09 8.05
C LYS A 62 -14.20 -11.21 7.03
N ILE A 63 -14.61 -10.81 5.82
CA ILE A 63 -14.94 -11.75 4.76
C ILE A 63 -13.67 -12.32 4.13
N GLU A 64 -13.26 -13.52 4.55
CA GLU A 64 -12.05 -14.18 4.04
C GLU A 64 -12.10 -14.41 2.52
N LYS A 65 -13.28 -14.75 1.98
CA LYS A 65 -13.50 -14.93 0.54
C LYS A 65 -13.16 -13.67 -0.29
N ALA A 66 -13.15 -12.50 0.33
CA ALA A 66 -12.84 -11.23 -0.32
C ALA A 66 -11.34 -10.97 -0.48
N VAL A 67 -10.46 -11.70 0.21
CA VAL A 67 -9.01 -11.44 0.19
C VAL A 67 -8.43 -11.42 -1.23
N MET A 68 -8.63 -12.50 -1.99
CA MET A 68 -8.11 -12.58 -3.37
C MET A 68 -8.76 -11.55 -4.31
N PRO A 69 -10.09 -11.34 -4.28
CA PRO A 69 -10.71 -10.23 -5.02
C PRO A 69 -10.11 -8.85 -4.69
N LEU A 70 -9.86 -8.55 -3.42
CA LEU A 70 -9.29 -7.28 -2.96
C LEU A 70 -7.83 -7.11 -3.41
N ILE A 71 -7.00 -8.14 -3.28
CA ILE A 71 -5.62 -8.14 -3.80
C ILE A 71 -5.62 -7.97 -5.32
N GLY A 72 -6.48 -8.72 -6.03
CA GLY A 72 -6.60 -8.61 -7.48
C GLY A 72 -7.11 -7.24 -7.94
N LEU A 73 -7.93 -6.58 -7.13
CA LEU A 73 -8.34 -5.20 -7.38
C LEU A 73 -7.17 -4.23 -7.20
N LEU A 74 -6.41 -4.35 -6.11
CA LEU A 74 -5.25 -3.50 -5.84
C LEU A 74 -4.20 -3.58 -6.96
N GLN A 75 -3.98 -4.77 -7.53
CA GLN A 75 -3.08 -4.97 -8.69
C GLN A 75 -3.56 -4.26 -9.97
N ARG A 76 -4.86 -3.99 -10.10
CA ARG A 76 -5.48 -3.40 -11.31
C ARG A 76 -5.66 -1.89 -11.20
N ILE A 77 -5.42 -1.29 -10.05
CA ILE A 77 -5.46 0.17 -9.91
C ILE A 77 -4.39 0.76 -10.84
N PRO A 78 -4.76 1.59 -11.83
CA PRO A 78 -3.80 2.08 -12.82
C PRO A 78 -2.67 2.88 -12.15
N ILE A 79 -1.44 2.50 -12.44
CA ILE A 79 -0.25 3.31 -12.10
C ILE A 79 -0.17 4.38 -13.18
N ILE A 80 -0.23 5.67 -12.82
CA ILE A 80 0.05 6.71 -13.79
C ILE A 80 1.56 6.83 -13.91
N ILE A 81 2.06 6.68 -15.13
CA ILE A 81 3.40 7.12 -15.48
C ILE A 81 3.25 8.57 -15.95
N TYR A 82 3.74 9.52 -15.15
CA TYR A 82 3.85 10.90 -15.59
C TYR A 82 4.98 11.00 -16.61
N ASP A 83 4.63 11.00 -17.88
CA ASP A 83 5.55 11.47 -18.91
C ASP A 83 5.61 12.99 -18.81
N GLU A 84 6.75 13.53 -18.35
CA GLU A 84 7.01 14.97 -18.24
C GLU A 84 6.83 15.68 -19.60
N GLY A 85 6.84 14.95 -20.73
CA GLY A 85 6.64 15.49 -22.08
C GLY A 85 5.18 15.58 -22.58
N ILE A 86 4.19 15.03 -21.87
CA ILE A 86 2.75 15.06 -22.22
C ILE A 86 1.97 15.75 -21.10
N MET A 87 2.48 16.86 -20.58
CA MET A 87 1.86 17.61 -19.49
C MET A 87 0.87 18.71 -19.94
N ASP A 88 0.63 18.89 -21.23
CA ASP A 88 -0.07 20.10 -21.71
C ASP A 88 -1.60 19.98 -21.92
N ASP A 89 -2.22 18.78 -21.85
CA ASP A 89 -3.63 18.61 -22.29
C ASP A 89 -4.64 18.12 -21.23
N LEU A 90 -4.23 17.71 -20.02
CA LEU A 90 -5.16 17.34 -18.93
C LEU A 90 -5.16 18.42 -17.84
N ASP A 91 -6.33 18.99 -17.50
CA ASP A 91 -6.47 19.95 -16.38
C ASP A 91 -5.90 19.29 -15.10
N LYS A 92 -4.88 19.93 -14.52
CA LYS A 92 -4.21 19.50 -13.29
C LYS A 92 -5.18 19.08 -12.19
N ARG A 93 -6.33 19.76 -12.07
CA ARG A 93 -7.36 19.42 -11.07
C ARG A 93 -7.93 18.01 -11.26
N LYS A 94 -8.20 17.64 -12.51
CA LYS A 94 -8.78 16.34 -12.84
C LYS A 94 -7.81 15.19 -12.55
N LYS A 95 -6.52 15.45 -12.75
CA LYS A 95 -5.44 14.53 -12.38
C LYS A 95 -5.39 14.36 -10.86
N ASP A 96 -5.43 15.46 -10.10
CA ASP A 96 -5.44 15.43 -8.63
C ASP A 96 -6.67 14.64 -8.11
N ASP A 97 -7.85 14.79 -8.73
CA ASP A 97 -9.05 14.02 -8.36
C ASP A 97 -8.87 12.51 -8.62
N ILE A 98 -8.35 12.14 -9.80
CA ILE A 98 -8.09 10.73 -10.15
C ILE A 98 -7.08 10.09 -9.19
N ASP A 99 -6.00 10.81 -8.87
CA ASP A 99 -5.02 10.36 -7.88
C ASP A 99 -5.64 10.20 -6.49
N GLY A 100 -6.49 11.15 -6.10
CA GLY A 100 -7.27 11.06 -4.86
C GLY A 100 -8.10 9.78 -4.78
N TYR A 101 -8.85 9.44 -5.82
CA TYR A 101 -9.65 8.21 -5.83
C TYR A 101 -8.79 6.95 -5.80
N LYS A 102 -7.66 6.92 -6.50
CA LYS A 102 -6.73 5.77 -6.42
C LYS A 102 -6.20 5.58 -5.02
N GLU A 103 -5.83 6.67 -4.36
CA GLU A 103 -5.37 6.63 -2.99
C GLU A 103 -6.44 6.11 -2.04
N MET A 104 -7.69 6.56 -2.20
CA MET A 104 -8.83 6.03 -1.44
C MET A 104 -9.00 4.53 -1.64
N TYR A 105 -8.92 4.03 -2.89
CA TYR A 105 -8.99 2.60 -3.15
C TYR A 105 -7.85 1.81 -2.50
N ARG A 106 -6.60 2.28 -2.64
CA ARG A 106 -5.43 1.61 -2.04
C ARG A 106 -5.55 1.53 -0.52
N THR A 107 -5.90 2.65 0.11
CA THR A 107 -6.11 2.75 1.55
C THR A 107 -7.27 1.86 2.01
N ASN A 108 -8.46 1.95 1.40
CA ASN A 108 -9.61 1.13 1.79
C ASN A 108 -9.35 -0.37 1.61
N ILE A 109 -8.65 -0.77 0.54
CA ILE A 109 -8.28 -2.18 0.32
C ILE A 109 -7.29 -2.64 1.38
N ARG A 110 -6.24 -1.87 1.66
CA ARG A 110 -5.27 -2.18 2.74
C ARG A 110 -5.99 -2.37 4.07
N ASP A 111 -6.82 -1.41 4.45
CA ASP A 111 -7.52 -1.42 5.74
C ASP A 111 -8.51 -2.59 5.84
N ALA A 112 -9.16 -2.94 4.73
CA ALA A 112 -10.02 -4.12 4.66
C ALA A 112 -9.22 -5.41 4.82
N LEU A 113 -8.06 -5.55 4.17
CA LEU A 113 -7.17 -6.71 4.31
C LEU A 113 -6.64 -6.85 5.74
N VAL A 114 -6.22 -5.73 6.36
CA VAL A 114 -5.81 -5.69 7.78
C VAL A 114 -6.95 -6.12 8.70
N SER A 115 -8.17 -5.62 8.45
CA SER A 115 -9.36 -5.96 9.23
C SER A 115 -9.76 -7.43 9.12
N ILE A 116 -9.61 -8.03 7.93
CA ILE A 116 -9.80 -9.48 7.71
C ILE A 116 -8.75 -10.27 8.50
N GLY A 117 -7.51 -9.81 8.55
CA GLY A 117 -6.46 -10.33 9.43
C GLY A 117 -5.72 -11.54 8.84
N SER A 118 -5.50 -12.58 9.65
CA SER A 118 -4.57 -13.69 9.34
C SER A 118 -4.84 -14.39 8.02
N SER A 119 -6.10 -14.44 7.58
CA SER A 119 -6.50 -15.07 6.32
C SER A 119 -5.97 -14.34 5.08
N ALA A 120 -5.49 -13.10 5.22
CA ALA A 120 -4.81 -12.36 4.16
C ALA A 120 -3.30 -12.62 4.07
N ILE A 121 -2.65 -13.19 5.10
CA ILE A 121 -1.19 -13.34 5.16
C ILE A 121 -0.65 -14.18 4.00
N GLN A 122 -1.18 -15.39 3.82
CA GLN A 122 -0.64 -16.33 2.84
C GLN A 122 -0.79 -15.79 1.40
N PRO A 123 -1.97 -15.26 0.99
CA PRO A 123 -2.11 -14.58 -0.29
C PRO A 123 -1.18 -13.38 -0.50
N LEU A 124 -0.99 -12.53 0.53
CA LEU A 124 -0.10 -11.37 0.44
C LEU A 124 1.36 -11.81 0.24
N ILE A 125 1.82 -12.80 0.99
CA ILE A 125 3.17 -13.36 0.85
C ILE A 125 3.37 -13.93 -0.55
N GLU A 126 2.43 -14.74 -1.04
CA GLU A 126 2.54 -15.39 -2.35
C GLU A 126 2.69 -14.37 -3.47
N ILE A 127 1.89 -13.30 -3.46
CA ILE A 127 1.99 -12.24 -4.47
C ILE A 127 3.32 -11.48 -4.33
N LEU A 128 3.70 -11.07 -3.12
CA LEU A 128 4.95 -10.33 -2.90
C LEU A 128 6.20 -11.16 -3.27
N GLU A 129 6.20 -12.48 -3.04
CA GLU A 129 7.33 -13.36 -3.36
C GLU A 129 7.51 -13.60 -4.88
N ILE A 130 6.44 -13.53 -5.67
CA ILE A 130 6.50 -13.73 -7.13
C ILE A 130 6.62 -12.43 -7.93
N THR A 131 6.34 -11.28 -7.31
CA THR A 131 6.40 -9.97 -7.97
C THR A 131 7.82 -9.63 -8.39
N VAL A 132 7.96 -9.16 -9.64
CA VAL A 132 9.18 -8.56 -10.16
C VAL A 132 8.87 -7.10 -10.51
N GLY A 133 9.60 -6.16 -9.92
CA GLY A 133 9.32 -4.73 -10.06
C GLY A 133 8.18 -4.28 -9.16
N TYR A 134 8.52 -3.82 -7.95
CA TYR A 134 7.54 -3.30 -7.00
C TYR A 134 7.11 -1.88 -7.39
N ASN A 135 5.86 -1.56 -7.11
CA ASN A 135 5.26 -0.26 -7.37
C ASN A 135 4.36 0.12 -6.18
N GLU A 136 3.75 1.30 -6.24
CA GLU A 136 2.86 1.81 -5.19
C GLU A 136 1.79 0.80 -4.77
N ASN A 137 1.16 0.04 -5.68
CA ASN A 137 0.12 -0.92 -5.27
C ASN A 137 0.71 -2.06 -4.40
N HIS A 138 1.95 -2.47 -4.67
CA HIS A 138 2.67 -3.45 -3.84
C HIS A 138 3.09 -2.87 -2.48
N GLU A 139 3.32 -1.57 -2.38
CA GLU A 139 3.60 -0.88 -1.12
C GLU A 139 2.44 -1.04 -0.13
N TYR A 140 1.19 -0.89 -0.58
CA TYR A 140 0.01 -1.09 0.27
C TYR A 140 -0.17 -2.56 0.69
N MET A 141 0.21 -3.52 -0.17
CA MET A 141 0.25 -4.93 0.20
C MET A 141 1.30 -5.20 1.28
N LEU A 142 2.46 -4.57 1.16
CA LEU A 142 3.55 -4.67 2.12
C LEU A 142 3.16 -4.10 3.48
N MET A 143 2.49 -2.94 3.49
CA MET A 143 1.94 -2.32 4.71
C MET A 143 0.93 -3.24 5.39
N ALA A 144 -0.05 -3.78 4.64
CA ALA A 144 -1.03 -4.71 5.18
C ALA A 144 -0.36 -5.94 5.80
N LEU A 145 0.64 -6.53 5.12
CA LEU A 145 1.37 -7.68 5.62
C LEU A 145 2.15 -7.35 6.91
N ALA A 146 2.77 -6.17 6.99
CA ALA A 146 3.50 -5.74 8.17
C ALA A 146 2.58 -5.56 9.38
N GLU A 147 1.43 -4.91 9.20
CA GLU A 147 0.44 -4.68 10.26
C GLU A 147 -0.18 -5.98 10.76
N ILE A 148 -0.63 -6.85 9.85
CA ILE A 148 -1.19 -8.17 10.24
C ILE A 148 -0.08 -9.02 10.89
N GLY A 149 1.13 -8.98 10.34
CA GLY A 149 2.28 -9.76 10.79
C GLY A 149 2.80 -9.36 12.16
N ARG A 150 2.62 -8.11 12.59
CA ARG A 150 3.00 -7.63 13.92
C ARG A 150 2.44 -8.51 15.05
N GLU A 151 1.19 -8.93 14.90
CA GLU A 151 0.48 -9.81 15.84
C GLU A 151 0.53 -11.30 15.42
N ASN A 152 1.01 -11.60 14.21
CA ASN A 152 1.10 -12.95 13.63
C ASN A 152 2.52 -13.27 13.17
N ARG A 153 3.50 -13.08 14.05
CA ARG A 153 4.92 -13.12 13.68
C ARG A 153 5.34 -14.48 13.12
N SER A 154 6.10 -14.44 12.03
CA SER A 154 6.76 -15.63 11.48
C SER A 154 8.04 -15.27 10.73
N ASP A 155 8.95 -16.23 10.62
CA ASP A 155 10.18 -16.04 9.84
C ASP A 155 9.90 -15.79 8.37
N ARG A 156 8.83 -16.39 7.83
CA ARG A 156 8.43 -16.17 6.44
C ARG A 156 7.99 -14.73 6.22
N ILE A 157 7.12 -14.18 7.07
CA ILE A 157 6.69 -12.77 6.97
C ILE A 157 7.90 -11.84 7.05
N TYR A 158 8.76 -12.01 8.06
CA TYR A 158 9.97 -11.20 8.18
C TYR A 158 10.85 -11.31 6.92
N GLY A 159 11.05 -12.52 6.41
CA GLY A 159 11.79 -12.78 5.19
C GLY A 159 11.21 -12.05 3.98
N THR A 160 9.90 -12.14 3.77
CA THR A 160 9.19 -11.42 2.70
C THR A 160 9.35 -9.91 2.85
N LEU A 161 9.06 -9.34 4.03
CA LEU A 161 9.18 -7.89 4.28
C LEU A 161 10.60 -7.39 4.01
N LYS A 162 11.59 -8.12 4.49
CA LYS A 162 13.00 -7.80 4.28
C LYS A 162 13.38 -7.85 2.80
N ASN A 163 12.99 -8.90 2.09
CA ASN A 163 13.34 -9.07 0.68
C ASN A 163 12.72 -7.96 -0.17
N VAL A 164 11.43 -7.66 0.05
CA VAL A 164 10.77 -6.54 -0.62
C VAL A 164 11.46 -5.21 -0.29
N PHE A 165 11.81 -4.95 0.97
CA PHE A 165 12.57 -3.74 1.35
C PHE A 165 13.89 -3.62 0.57
N LEU A 166 14.61 -4.72 0.34
CA LEU A 166 15.87 -4.68 -0.39
C LEU A 166 15.67 -4.38 -1.88
N ASP A 167 14.53 -4.77 -2.45
CA ASP A 167 14.28 -4.71 -3.90
C ASP A 167 13.43 -3.51 -4.34
N ILE A 168 12.58 -2.95 -3.48
CA ILE A 168 11.67 -1.83 -3.82
C ILE A 168 12.42 -0.49 -3.93
N ASP A 169 12.04 0.38 -4.86
CA ASP A 169 12.70 1.70 -4.98
C ASP A 169 12.40 2.61 -3.77
N ASN A 170 11.15 2.62 -3.32
CA ASN A 170 10.71 3.42 -2.18
C ASN A 170 11.17 2.81 -0.83
N LYS A 171 12.41 3.13 -0.43
CA LYS A 171 12.99 2.64 0.83
C LYS A 171 12.32 3.22 2.08
N ILE A 172 11.65 4.37 1.97
CA ILE A 172 10.89 4.96 3.07
C ILE A 172 9.78 3.99 3.49
N VAL A 173 8.93 3.57 2.54
CA VAL A 173 7.85 2.62 2.83
C VAL A 173 8.39 1.28 3.32
N GLY A 174 9.39 0.72 2.65
CA GLY A 174 9.94 -0.58 3.03
C GLY A 174 10.54 -0.58 4.44
N SER A 175 11.23 0.50 4.83
CA SER A 175 11.80 0.63 6.18
C SER A 175 10.72 0.84 7.25
N SER A 176 9.69 1.63 6.94
CA SER A 176 8.51 1.78 7.79
C SER A 176 7.81 0.44 8.05
N CYS A 177 7.61 -0.38 7.01
CA CYS A 177 7.01 -1.71 7.15
C CYS A 177 7.82 -2.63 8.07
N LEU A 178 9.15 -2.62 7.98
CA LEU A 178 10.02 -3.36 8.89
C LEU A 178 9.92 -2.86 10.34
N GLY A 179 9.81 -1.55 10.53
CA GLY A 179 9.55 -0.92 11.84
C GLY A 179 8.21 -1.34 12.43
N VAL A 180 7.13 -1.24 11.64
CA VAL A 180 5.76 -1.62 12.05
C VAL A 180 5.67 -3.10 12.42
N TYR A 181 6.31 -3.99 11.66
CA TYR A 181 6.37 -5.41 11.99
C TYR A 181 7.08 -5.67 13.34
N GLY A 182 8.05 -4.81 13.70
CA GLY A 182 8.57 -4.72 15.06
C GLY A 182 9.54 -5.85 15.45
N ASP A 183 10.24 -6.46 14.50
CA ASP A 183 11.23 -7.51 14.75
C ASP A 183 12.64 -6.92 14.85
N GLY A 184 13.31 -7.15 16.00
CA GLY A 184 14.64 -6.57 16.27
C GLY A 184 15.71 -6.96 15.24
N ARG A 185 15.52 -8.04 14.46
CA ARG A 185 16.41 -8.38 13.34
C ARG A 185 16.45 -7.29 12.26
N ALA A 186 15.38 -6.49 12.14
CA ALA A 186 15.32 -5.38 11.20
C ALA A 186 16.36 -4.29 11.52
N VAL A 187 16.75 -4.09 12.78
CA VAL A 187 17.81 -3.12 13.16
C VAL A 187 19.10 -3.40 12.39
N THR A 188 19.53 -4.66 12.36
CA THR A 188 20.74 -5.07 11.63
C THR A 188 20.59 -4.89 10.13
N THR A 189 19.43 -5.25 9.58
CA THR A 189 19.12 -5.10 8.15
C THR A 189 19.17 -3.63 7.72
N LEU A 190 18.46 -2.76 8.43
CA LEU A 190 18.36 -1.33 8.14
C LEU A 190 19.70 -0.61 8.29
N ARG A 191 20.41 -0.83 9.42
CA ARG A 191 21.76 -0.28 9.62
C ARG A 191 22.72 -0.77 8.53
N GLY A 192 22.67 -2.06 8.20
CA GLY A 192 23.50 -2.66 7.15
C GLY A 192 23.22 -2.04 5.78
N TYR A 193 21.95 -1.77 5.46
CA TYR A 193 21.57 -1.10 4.23
C TYR A 193 22.12 0.33 4.16
N VAL A 194 21.94 1.12 5.23
CA VAL A 194 22.46 2.50 5.28
C VAL A 194 23.98 2.52 5.13
N LYS A 195 24.73 1.68 5.87
CA LYS A 195 26.20 1.64 5.79
C LYS A 195 26.71 1.32 4.38
N LYS A 196 25.98 0.49 3.62
CA LYS A 196 26.33 0.12 2.25
C LYS A 196 25.97 1.19 1.22
N ASN A 197 24.92 1.98 1.47
CA ASN A 197 24.34 2.90 0.49
C ASN A 197 24.46 4.38 0.89
N LEU A 198 25.19 4.71 1.96
CA LEU A 198 25.22 6.06 2.57
C LEU A 198 25.49 7.18 1.57
N ASN A 199 26.37 6.94 0.59
CA ASN A 199 26.76 7.94 -0.41
C ASN A 199 25.70 8.21 -1.48
N ASN A 200 24.72 7.30 -1.63
CA ASN A 200 23.67 7.36 -2.64
C ASN A 200 22.28 7.54 -2.03
N LEU A 201 22.19 7.55 -0.69
CA LEU A 201 20.95 7.75 0.03
C LEU A 201 20.61 9.24 0.05
N ASP A 202 19.37 9.57 -0.27
CA ASP A 202 18.85 10.90 0.01
C ASP A 202 18.61 11.09 1.51
N ARG A 203 18.47 12.36 1.90
CA ARG A 203 18.34 12.75 3.30
C ARG A 203 17.07 12.19 3.95
N GLU A 204 15.96 12.23 3.23
CA GLU A 204 14.66 11.81 3.77
C GLU A 204 14.68 10.31 4.05
N THR A 205 15.10 9.50 3.08
CA THR A 205 15.27 8.05 3.24
C THR A 205 16.19 7.71 4.40
N PHE A 206 17.32 8.43 4.58
CA PHE A 206 18.20 8.20 5.73
C PHE A 206 17.50 8.40 7.06
N TYR A 207 16.75 9.51 7.23
CA TYR A 207 16.09 9.82 8.50
C TYR A 207 14.90 8.90 8.78
N GLU A 208 14.17 8.45 7.76
CA GLU A 208 13.11 7.46 7.94
C GLU A 208 13.67 6.10 8.36
N ILE A 209 14.78 5.66 7.75
CA ILE A 209 15.47 4.44 8.21
C ILE A 209 16.01 4.63 9.63
N LYS A 210 16.57 5.80 9.96
CA LYS A 210 17.05 6.11 11.31
C LYS A 210 15.93 5.97 12.33
N LYS A 211 14.79 6.60 12.08
CA LYS A 211 13.60 6.53 12.93
C LYS A 211 13.12 5.09 13.11
N ALA A 212 13.00 4.31 12.03
CA ALA A 212 12.60 2.91 12.13
C ALA A 212 13.57 2.08 12.99
N VAL A 213 14.88 2.34 12.91
CA VAL A 213 15.87 1.70 13.79
C VAL A 213 15.69 2.10 15.25
N GLU A 214 15.43 3.37 15.55
CA GLU A 214 15.21 3.88 16.91
C GLU A 214 13.91 3.35 17.52
N ASP A 215 12.82 3.28 16.74
CA ASP A 215 11.54 2.70 17.15
C ASP A 215 11.67 1.20 17.49
N LEU A 216 12.61 0.50 16.84
CA LEU A 216 12.98 -0.89 17.14
C LEU A 216 13.97 -1.03 18.32
N GLY A 217 14.34 0.06 18.99
CA GLY A 217 15.28 0.08 20.12
C GLY A 217 16.76 0.04 19.73
N GLY A 218 17.08 0.30 18.46
CA GLY A 218 18.46 0.43 17.97
C GLY A 218 19.02 1.84 18.12
N ASN A 219 20.29 2.01 17.76
CA ASN A 219 20.97 3.31 17.68
C ASN A 219 21.53 3.51 16.26
N MET A 220 21.60 4.77 15.80
CA MET A 220 22.11 5.18 14.48
C MET A 220 23.09 6.35 14.54
N ASP A 221 23.47 6.83 15.74
CA ASP A 221 24.27 8.03 15.93
C ASP A 221 25.75 7.85 15.51
N ASP A 222 26.20 6.60 15.41
CA ASP A 222 27.51 6.26 14.85
C ASP A 222 27.59 6.50 13.33
N ILE A 223 26.46 6.67 12.65
CA ILE A 223 26.38 6.89 11.20
C ILE A 223 26.03 8.35 10.94
N LYS A 224 26.99 9.11 10.43
CA LYS A 224 26.80 10.51 10.07
C LYS A 224 26.40 10.62 8.60
N PHE A 225 25.22 11.20 8.35
CA PHE A 225 24.83 11.60 7.00
C PHE A 225 25.59 12.86 6.63
N HIS A 226 26.55 12.74 5.71
CA HIS A 226 27.28 13.88 5.19
C HIS A 226 26.63 14.34 3.90
N THR A 227 26.08 15.56 3.89
CA THR A 227 25.65 16.16 2.62
C THR A 227 26.87 16.59 1.83
N SER A 228 26.84 16.47 0.50
CA SER A 228 27.88 16.97 -0.41
C SER A 228 28.08 18.50 -0.37
N LEU A 229 27.34 19.20 0.49
CA LEU A 229 27.52 20.62 0.83
C LEU A 229 28.56 20.82 1.96
N ASP A 230 28.77 19.84 2.83
CA ASP A 230 29.75 19.94 3.93
C ASP A 230 31.21 19.78 3.45
N SER A 231 31.42 19.18 2.28
CA SER A 231 32.76 19.02 1.68
C SER A 231 33.27 20.29 0.98
N ARG A 232 32.51 21.39 0.99
CA ARG A 232 32.95 22.72 0.49
C ARG A 232 33.34 23.70 1.61
N LEU A 233 33.34 23.26 2.86
CA LEU A 233 33.67 24.09 4.04
C LEU A 233 35.01 23.73 4.70
N HIS A 234 35.84 22.90 4.05
CA HIS A 234 37.19 22.57 4.51
C HIS A 234 38.21 22.68 3.37
#